data_AF-A0A949EEF9-F1
#
_entry.id   AF-A0A949EEF9-F1
#
_cell.length_a   1.000
_cell.length_b   1.000
_cell.length_c   1.000
_cell.angle_alpha   90.00
_cell.angle_beta   90.00
_cell.angle_gamma   90.00
#
_symmetry.space_group_name_H-M   'P 1'
#
loop_
_entity.id
_entity.type
_entity.pdbx_description
1 polymer ?
#
loop_
_entity_poly.entity_id
_entity_poly.type
_entity_poly.pdbx_seq_one_letter_code
_entity_poly.pdbx_strand_id
1 'polypeptide(L)' 'MAQALEGCQKVYCTRIGDRPRQELEKRGIMPVIYEGSIAGIRASED' A
#
# COMPACT_ATOMS: atom_id res chain seq x y z
N MET A 1 -10.46 8.61 11.52
CA MET A 1 -9.12 8.88 10.94
C MET A 1 -8.43 7.54 10.72
N ALA A 2 -7.79 7.33 9.56
CA ALA A 2 -7.16 6.05 9.20
C ALA A 2 -5.81 5.88 9.93
N GLN A 3 -5.89 5.54 11.22
CA GLN A 3 -4.74 5.26 12.08
C GLN A 3 -3.97 3.99 11.67
N ALA A 4 -4.64 3.10 10.95
CA ALA A 4 -4.10 1.81 10.52
C ALA A 4 -2.90 1.89 9.55
N LEU A 5 -2.59 3.07 9.01
CA LEU A 5 -1.58 3.26 7.98
C LEU A 5 -0.40 4.13 8.45
N GLU A 6 -0.38 4.53 9.72
CA GLU A 6 0.72 5.33 10.28
C GLU A 6 2.01 4.51 10.32
N GLY A 7 3.10 5.09 9.81
CA GLY A 7 4.41 4.44 9.72
C GLY A 7 4.56 3.43 8.58
N CYS A 8 3.51 3.14 7.82
CA CYS A 8 3.60 2.25 6.66
C CYS A 8 4.29 2.96 5.47
N GLN A 9 5.11 2.23 4.73
CA GLN A 9 5.75 2.73 3.50
C GLN A 9 5.06 2.22 2.22
N LYS A 10 4.42 1.05 2.30
CA LYS A 10 3.75 0.40 1.17
C LYS A 10 2.41 -0.19 1.61
N VAL A 11 1.43 -0.19 0.72
CA VAL A 11 0.13 -0.85 0.90
C VAL A 11 -0.14 -1.75 -0.29
N TYR A 12 -0.34 -3.04 -0.04
CA TYR A 12 -0.68 -4.02 -1.08
C TYR A 12 -2.19 -4.16 -1.18
N CYS A 13 -2.73 -4.07 -2.39
CA CYS A 13 -4.16 -4.20 -2.66
C CYS A 13 -4.38 -4.85 -4.03
N THR A 14 -5.53 -5.48 -4.25
CA THR A 14 -5.86 -6.04 -5.58
C THR A 14 -6.40 -4.97 -6.52
N ARG A 15 -7.06 -3.94 -5.98
CA ARG A 15 -7.59 -2.77 -6.71
C ARG A 15 -7.61 -1.54 -5.80
N ILE A 16 -7.46 -0.36 -6.41
CA ILE A 16 -7.57 0.94 -5.72
C ILE A 16 -8.14 1.97 -6.70
N GLY A 17 -9.01 2.86 -6.21
CA GLY A 17 -9.49 4.01 -6.99
C GLY A 17 -8.52 5.20 -6.94
N ASP A 18 -8.69 6.17 -7.85
CA ASP A 18 -7.78 7.32 -7.96
C ASP A 18 -7.70 8.17 -6.68
N ARG A 19 -8.85 8.46 -6.07
CA ARG A 19 -8.91 9.29 -4.86
C ARG A 19 -8.12 8.69 -3.67
N PRO A 20 -8.33 7.41 -3.27
CA PRO A 20 -7.53 6.81 -2.21
C PRO A 20 -6.07 6.64 -2.60
N ARG A 21 -5.76 6.35 -3.87
CA ARG A 21 -4.39 6.26 -4.37
C ARG A 21 -3.63 7.58 -4.15
N GLN A 22 -4.21 8.69 -4.60
CA GLN A 22 -3.60 10.02 -4.44
C GLN A 22 -3.40 10.40 -2.97
N GLU A 23 -4.34 10.04 -2.09
CA GLU A 23 -4.23 10.32 -0.66
C GLU A 23 -3.11 9.52 0.00
N LEU A 24 -2.89 8.26 -0.40
CA LEU A 24 -1.76 7.45 0.06
C LEU A 24 -0.42 8.02 -0.43
N GLU A 25 -0.35 8.40 -1.71
CA GLU A 25 0.86 8.98 -2.32
C GLU A 25 1.27 10.28 -1.62
N LYS A 26 0.30 11.15 -1.26
CA LYS A 26 0.57 12.38 -0.47
C LYS A 26 1.14 12.12 0.92
N ARG A 27 0.88 10.94 1.48
CA ARG A 27 1.38 10.50 2.79
C ARG A 27 2.71 9.75 2.69
N GLY A 28 3.28 9.62 1.48
CA GLY A 28 4.50 8.86 1.23
C GLY A 28 4.29 7.34 1.26
N ILE A 29 3.04 6.88 1.19
CA ILE A 29 2.68 5.46 1.18
C ILE A 29 2.50 5.03 -0.27
N MET A 30 3.29 4.06 -0.72
CA MET A 30 3.21 3.54 -2.08
C MET A 30 2.15 2.44 -2.19
N PRO A 31 1.05 2.64 -2.95
CA PRO A 31 0.11 1.58 -3.25
C PRO A 31 0.69 0.62 -4.30
N VAL A 32 0.63 -0.68 -4.02
CA VAL A 32 1.09 -1.75 -4.90
C VAL A 32 -0.09 -2.63 -5.26
N ILE A 33 -0.37 -2.76 -6.56
CA ILE A 33 -1.40 -3.68 -7.05
C ILE A 33 -0.80 -5.08 -7.13
N TYR A 34 -1.36 -6.02 -6.37
CA TYR A 34 -0.88 -7.39 -6.29
C TYR A 34 -2.06 -8.37 -6.19
N GLU A 35 -2.11 -9.34 -7.11
CA GLU A 35 -3.20 -10.31 -7.24
C GLU A 35 -2.81 -11.73 -6.77
N GLY A 36 -1.69 -11.87 -6.05
CA GLY A 36 -1.23 -13.14 -5.50
C GLY A 36 -1.55 -13.33 -4.01
N SER A 37 -1.14 -14.47 -3.45
CA SER A 37 -1.26 -14.75 -2.02
C SER A 37 -0.38 -13.83 -1.18
N ILE A 38 -0.84 -13.43 0.00
CA ILE A 38 -0.07 -12.58 0.93
C ILE A 38 1.31 -13.18 1.25
N ALA A 39 1.41 -14.51 1.34
CA ALA A 39 2.69 -15.22 1.55
C ALA A 39 3.74 -14.99 0.43
N GLY A 40 3.31 -14.54 -0.75
CA GLY A 40 4.20 -14.17 -1.86
C GLY A 40 4.75 -12.74 -1.76
N ILE A 41 4.25 -11.92 -0.83
CA ILE A 41 4.74 -10.56 -0.60
C ILE A 41 6.06 -10.68 0.15
N ARG A 42 7.16 -10.36 -0.55
CA ARG A 42 8.50 -10.25 0.05
C ARG A 42 8.71 -8.82 0.50
N ALA A 43 9.04 -8.62 1.77
CA ALA A 43 9.63 -7.36 2.20
C ALA A 43 10.98 -7.25 1.48
N SER A 44 11.14 -6.28 0.59
CA SER A 44 12.46 -5.99 0.03
C SER A 44 13.32 -5.48 1.18
N GLU A 45 14.24 -6.31 1.66
CA GLU A 45 15.42 -5.89 2.41
C GLU A 45 16.30 -5.08 1.45
N ASP A 46 16.65 -3.85 1.86
CA ASP A 46 17.88 -3.20 1.42
C ASP A 46 19.02 -3.75 2.28
#